data_AF-A0A7V5YVS6-F1
#
_entry.id   AF-A0A7V5YVS6-F1
#
_cell.length_a   1.000
_cell.length_b   1.000
_cell.length_c   1.000
_cell.angle_alpha   90.00
_cell.angle_beta   90.00
_cell.angle_gamma   90.00
#
_symmetry.space_group_name_H-M   'P 1'
#
loop_
_entity.id
_entity.type
_entity.pdbx_description
1 polymer ?
#
loop_
_entity_poly.entity_id
_entity_poly.type
_entity_poly.pdbx_seq_one_letter_code
_entity_poly.pdbx_strand_id
1 'polypeptide(L)'
;MFLQRLLEYAGRLNLPPTLYAEAPVRYLIELDSAGRPLSPELVDTADPASPRTRRGQLHLVPRVQRTVKVRPQLLADNAEYTLGLGREGSKPERVAECHAAYLAQLERCARVTADPAVEAVRRFLAGDGPAGLRLSDDMDRGAA
;
A
#
# COMPACT_ATOMS: atom_id res chain seq x y z
N MET A 1 -22.01 34.46 -8.25
CA MET A 1 -20.52 34.58 -8.28
C MET A 1 -19.91 33.29 -8.83
N PHE A 2 -18.75 33.39 -9.51
CA PHE A 2 -18.07 32.21 -10.10
C PHE A 2 -17.66 31.18 -9.03
N LEU A 3 -17.16 31.63 -7.88
CA LEU A 3 -16.77 30.74 -6.76
C LEU A 3 -17.94 29.91 -6.21
N GLN A 4 -19.13 30.49 -6.12
CA GLN A 4 -20.35 29.81 -5.70
C GLN A 4 -20.75 28.70 -6.68
N ARG A 5 -20.65 28.97 -7.99
CA ARG A 5 -20.93 27.97 -9.03
C ARG A 5 -19.89 26.84 -9.04
N LEU A 6 -18.63 27.13 -8.72
CA LEU A 6 -17.60 26.10 -8.57
C LEU A 6 -17.85 25.20 -7.35
N LEU A 7 -18.28 25.77 -6.22
CA LEU A 7 -18.66 25.01 -5.03
C LEU A 7 -19.88 24.11 -5.29
N GLU A 8 -20.93 24.65 -5.92
CA GLU A 8 -22.11 23.87 -6.33
C GLU A 8 -21.74 22.74 -7.30
N TYR A 9 -20.82 22.99 -8.23
CA TYR A 9 -20.34 21.97 -9.15
C TYR A 9 -19.52 20.89 -8.44
N ALA A 10 -18.62 21.28 -7.54
CA ALA A 10 -17.81 20.35 -6.74
C ALA A 10 -18.69 19.42 -5.89
N GLY A 11 -19.78 19.93 -5.32
CA GLY A 11 -20.74 19.12 -4.56
C GLY A 11 -21.52 18.07 -5.37
N ARG A 12 -21.49 18.16 -6.72
CA ARG A 12 -22.10 17.16 -7.62
C ARG A 12 -21.12 16.09 -8.09
N LEU A 13 -19.82 16.30 -7.86
CA LEU A 13 -18.78 15.36 -8.26
C LEU A 13 -18.62 14.30 -7.18
N ASN A 14 -18.59 13.04 -7.58
CA ASN A 14 -18.14 11.95 -6.72
C ASN A 14 -16.61 11.93 -6.71
N LEU A 15 -16.01 12.77 -5.88
CA LEU A 15 -14.56 12.87 -5.75
C LEU A 15 -14.04 11.90 -4.70
N PRO A 16 -12.85 11.32 -4.90
CA PRO A 16 -12.19 10.56 -3.84
C PRO A 16 -11.89 11.45 -2.63
N PRO A 17 -11.68 10.86 -1.43
CA PRO A 17 -11.16 11.58 -0.28
C PRO A 17 -9.90 12.38 -0.65
N THR A 18 -9.72 13.53 0.01
CA THR A 18 -8.55 14.38 -0.21
C THR A 18 -7.26 13.57 -0.04
N LEU A 19 -6.31 13.77 -0.96
CA LEU A 19 -5.04 13.02 -1.03
C LEU A 19 -5.17 11.53 -1.36
N TYR A 20 -6.31 11.07 -1.91
CA TYR A 20 -6.42 9.74 -2.51
C TYR A 20 -6.55 9.83 -4.02
N ALA A 21 -6.09 8.80 -4.71
CA ALA A 21 -6.26 8.63 -6.15
C ALA A 21 -6.33 7.15 -6.51
N GLU A 22 -6.93 6.83 -7.66
CA GLU A 22 -6.84 5.50 -8.22
C GLU A 22 -5.41 5.21 -8.69
N ALA A 23 -4.86 4.07 -8.27
CA ALA A 23 -3.60 3.54 -8.74
C ALA A 23 -3.69 2.03 -8.92
N PRO A 24 -2.93 1.43 -9.85
CA PRO A 24 -2.85 -0.01 -9.94
C PRO A 24 -2.15 -0.57 -8.69
N VAL A 25 -2.81 -1.53 -8.03
CA VAL A 25 -2.24 -2.33 -6.94
C VAL A 25 -2.09 -3.74 -7.48
N ARG A 26 -0.87 -4.26 -7.53
CA ARG A 26 -0.61 -5.55 -8.14
C ARG A 26 -0.82 -6.70 -7.18
N TYR A 27 -0.37 -6.58 -5.95
CA TYR A 27 -0.44 -7.66 -4.97
C TYR A 27 -1.26 -7.25 -3.76
N LEU A 28 -2.17 -8.13 -3.32
CA LEU A 28 -2.90 -7.95 -2.07
C LEU A 28 -2.47 -9.00 -1.05
N ILE A 29 -2.31 -8.56 0.20
CA ILE A 29 -2.18 -9.42 1.37
C ILE A 29 -3.51 -9.31 2.13
N GLU A 30 -4.30 -10.37 2.07
CA GLU A 30 -5.58 -10.43 2.76
C GLU A 30 -5.35 -10.93 4.20
N LEU A 31 -5.79 -10.15 5.18
CA LEU A 31 -5.62 -10.45 6.60
C LEU A 31 -6.98 -10.63 7.28
N ASP A 32 -7.04 -11.53 8.26
CA ASP A 32 -8.13 -11.55 9.23
C ASP A 32 -7.99 -10.41 10.26
N SER A 33 -9.00 -10.26 11.12
CA SER A 33 -8.99 -9.24 12.19
C SER A 33 -7.89 -9.42 13.25
N ALA A 34 -7.26 -10.60 13.31
CA ALA A 34 -6.14 -10.88 14.20
C ALA A 34 -4.79 -10.55 13.55
N GLY A 35 -4.75 -10.19 12.27
CA GLY A 35 -3.53 -9.94 11.51
C GLY A 35 -2.90 -11.21 10.95
N ARG A 36 -3.68 -12.29 10.80
CA ARG A 36 -3.20 -13.53 10.17
C ARG A 36 -3.54 -13.51 8.68
N PRO A 37 -2.62 -13.94 7.80
CA PRO A 37 -2.92 -14.01 6.39
C PRO A 37 -4.00 -15.06 6.11
N LEU A 38 -5.00 -14.69 5.30
CA LEU A 38 -6.07 -15.60 4.87
C LEU A 38 -5.57 -16.64 3.87
N SER A 39 -4.52 -16.31 3.12
CA SER A 39 -3.81 -17.19 2.20
C SER A 39 -2.29 -17.04 2.42
N PRO A 40 -1.50 -18.12 2.32
CA PRO A 40 -0.05 -18.01 2.30
C PRO A 40 0.49 -17.33 1.03
N GLU A 41 -0.30 -17.26 -0.04
CA GLU A 41 0.09 -16.66 -1.31
C GLU A 41 -0.47 -15.24 -1.43
N LEU A 42 0.29 -14.37 -2.11
CA LEU A 42 -0.19 -13.04 -2.50
C LEU A 42 -1.26 -13.16 -3.58
N VAL A 43 -2.32 -12.36 -3.48
CA VAL A 43 -3.30 -12.24 -4.56
C VAL A 43 -2.73 -11.30 -5.63
N ASP A 44 -2.23 -11.86 -6.75
CA ASP A 44 -1.87 -11.05 -7.94
C ASP A 44 -3.16 -10.64 -8.66
N THR A 45 -3.41 -9.35 -8.69
CA THR A 45 -4.59 -8.76 -9.33
C THR A 45 -4.35 -8.37 -10.79
N ALA A 46 -3.11 -8.54 -11.29
CA ALA A 46 -2.80 -8.25 -12.66
C ALA A 46 -3.47 -9.25 -13.61
N ASP A 47 -4.11 -8.74 -14.65
CA ASP A 47 -4.64 -9.54 -15.74
C ASP A 47 -3.91 -9.19 -17.05
N PRO A 48 -3.00 -10.05 -17.54
CA PRO A 48 -2.26 -9.81 -18.78
C PRO A 48 -3.15 -9.68 -20.02
N ALA A 49 -4.37 -10.25 -20.00
CA ALA A 49 -5.30 -10.21 -21.13
C ALA A 49 -6.03 -8.86 -21.24
N SER A 50 -6.07 -8.06 -20.16
CA SER A 50 -6.77 -6.78 -20.10
C SER A 50 -5.79 -5.61 -20.01
N PRO A 51 -5.73 -4.71 -21.02
CA PRO A 51 -4.84 -3.54 -20.97
C PRO A 51 -5.05 -2.63 -19.74
N ARG A 52 -6.27 -2.61 -19.19
CA ARG A 52 -6.64 -1.78 -18.02
C ARG A 52 -6.11 -2.33 -16.70
N THR A 53 -5.94 -3.64 -16.60
CA THR A 53 -5.54 -4.35 -15.36
C THR A 53 -4.23 -5.10 -15.53
N ARG A 54 -3.53 -4.91 -16.65
CA ARG A 54 -2.22 -5.53 -16.94
C ARG A 54 -1.16 -5.31 -15.86
N ARG A 55 -1.27 -4.24 -15.08
CA ARG A 55 -0.33 -3.88 -14.00
C ARG A 55 -0.92 -4.02 -12.59
N GLY A 56 -2.09 -4.63 -12.47
CA GLY A 56 -2.89 -4.68 -11.25
C GLY A 56 -4.25 -4.01 -11.42
N GLN A 57 -5.18 -4.34 -10.52
CA GLN A 57 -6.49 -3.70 -10.43
C GLN A 57 -6.36 -2.27 -9.89
N LEU A 58 -7.27 -1.39 -10.31
CA LEU A 58 -7.30 -0.02 -9.82
C LEU A 58 -7.95 0.01 -8.44
N HIS A 59 -7.18 0.46 -7.44
CA HIS A 59 -7.67 0.71 -6.09
C HIS A 59 -7.49 2.17 -5.72
N LEU A 60 -8.39 2.65 -4.86
CA LEU A 60 -8.28 3.97 -4.28
C LEU A 60 -7.24 3.93 -3.15
N VAL A 61 -6.11 4.61 -3.34
CA VAL A 61 -4.98 4.56 -2.41
C VAL A 61 -4.52 5.96 -2.01
N PRO A 62 -3.82 6.11 -0.86
CA PRO A 62 -3.21 7.38 -0.49
C PRO A 62 -2.20 7.81 -1.56
N ARG A 63 -2.26 9.08 -1.98
CA ARG A 63 -1.34 9.66 -2.95
C ARG A 63 -0.29 10.49 -2.22
N VAL A 64 0.94 9.99 -2.19
CA VAL A 64 2.08 10.69 -1.58
C VAL A 64 3.04 11.16 -2.66
N GLN A 65 3.31 12.46 -2.73
CA GLN A 65 4.36 12.98 -3.59
C GLN A 65 5.73 12.63 -2.99
N ARG A 66 6.37 11.62 -3.58
CA ARG A 66 7.73 11.21 -3.23
C ARG A 66 8.74 12.09 -3.95
N THR A 67 9.75 12.51 -3.19
CA THR A 67 10.99 13.09 -3.72
C THR A 67 12.13 12.13 -3.39
N VAL A 68 13.38 12.60 -3.38
CA VAL A 68 14.54 11.78 -3.00
C VAL A 68 14.45 11.26 -1.55
N LYS A 69 13.62 11.88 -0.70
CA LYS A 69 13.42 11.50 0.71
C LYS A 69 12.52 10.26 0.85
N VAL A 70 12.76 9.48 1.90
CA VAL A 70 11.93 8.33 2.30
C VAL A 70 10.54 8.79 2.71
N ARG A 71 9.51 8.39 1.95
CA ARG A 71 8.11 8.77 2.19
C ARG A 71 7.17 7.60 1.86
N PRO A 72 6.80 6.80 2.86
CA PRO A 72 5.92 5.65 2.67
C PRO A 72 4.51 6.05 2.21
N GLN A 73 3.94 5.23 1.32
CA GLN A 73 2.52 5.24 0.95
C GLN A 73 1.83 4.15 1.74
N LEU A 74 1.33 4.51 2.92
CA LEU A 74 0.84 3.55 3.91
C LEU A 74 -0.25 2.63 3.31
N LEU A 75 -0.15 1.32 3.59
CA LEU A 75 -1.05 0.24 3.13
C LEU A 75 -1.10 -0.03 1.62
N ALA A 76 -0.34 0.70 0.80
CA ALA A 76 -0.31 0.52 -0.65
C ALA A 76 1.08 0.89 -1.22
N ASP A 77 2.13 0.40 -0.56
CA ASP A 77 3.51 0.62 -0.97
C ASP A 77 4.13 -0.68 -1.48
N ASN A 78 5.23 -0.54 -2.19
CA ASN A 78 5.96 -1.67 -2.73
C ASN A 78 6.60 -2.55 -1.64
N ALA A 79 7.16 -3.69 -2.06
CA ALA A 79 7.72 -4.67 -1.15
C ALA A 79 8.92 -4.15 -0.33
N GLU A 80 9.66 -3.14 -0.82
CA GLU A 80 10.78 -2.54 -0.06
C GLU A 80 10.29 -1.81 1.18
N TYR A 81 9.19 -1.06 1.04
CA TYR A 81 8.59 -0.33 2.16
C TYR A 81 7.75 -1.25 3.03
N THR A 82 6.89 -2.07 2.43
CA THR A 82 5.89 -2.85 3.17
C THR A 82 6.52 -4.09 3.83
N LEU A 83 7.42 -4.80 3.15
CA LEU A 83 7.98 -6.08 3.60
C LEU A 83 9.50 -6.04 3.85
N GLY A 84 10.18 -4.93 3.57
CA GLY A 84 11.65 -4.84 3.68
C GLY A 84 12.39 -5.63 2.60
N LEU A 85 11.74 -5.92 1.47
CA LEU A 85 12.28 -6.75 0.40
C LEU A 85 12.71 -5.90 -0.79
N GLY A 86 14.03 -5.68 -0.90
CA GLY A 86 14.64 -4.93 -2.01
C GLY A 86 14.43 -5.61 -3.36
N ARG A 87 14.26 -4.80 -4.42
CA ARG A 87 14.39 -5.27 -5.81
C ARG A 87 15.88 -5.43 -6.20
N GLU A 88 16.12 -5.98 -7.38
CA GLU A 88 17.47 -6.09 -7.94
C GLU A 88 18.16 -4.72 -7.99
N GLY A 89 19.40 -4.65 -7.49
CA GLY A 89 20.20 -3.42 -7.42
C GLY A 89 19.85 -2.48 -6.27
N SER A 90 18.87 -2.79 -5.43
CA SER A 90 18.57 -1.98 -4.24
C SER A 90 19.64 -2.12 -3.17
N LYS A 91 20.02 -0.99 -2.56
CA LYS A 91 20.98 -0.94 -1.46
C LYS A 91 20.32 -1.44 -0.17
N PRO A 92 20.85 -2.48 0.52
CA PRO A 92 20.23 -3.03 1.71
C PRO A 92 19.94 -1.98 2.79
N GLU A 93 20.85 -1.01 2.98
CA GLU A 93 20.70 0.05 3.97
C GLU A 93 19.49 0.95 3.66
N ARG A 94 19.27 1.22 2.38
CA ARG A 94 18.14 2.04 1.92
C ARG A 94 16.81 1.31 2.06
N VAL A 95 16.80 0.00 1.82
CA VAL A 95 15.60 -0.85 2.00
C VAL A 95 15.23 -0.91 3.48
N ALA A 96 16.21 -1.11 4.36
CA ALA A 96 15.98 -1.07 5.81
C ALA A 96 15.42 0.29 6.26
N GLU A 97 15.94 1.40 5.73
CA GLU A 97 15.43 2.75 6.00
C GLU A 97 13.98 2.94 5.48
N CYS A 98 13.67 2.46 4.27
CA CYS A 98 12.30 2.46 3.73
C CYS A 98 11.33 1.75 4.67
N HIS A 99 11.67 0.52 5.04
CA HIS A 99 10.82 -0.33 5.85
C HIS A 99 10.63 0.23 7.26
N ALA A 100 11.71 0.70 7.89
CA ALA A 100 11.64 1.37 9.19
C ALA A 100 10.74 2.61 9.16
N ALA A 101 10.81 3.42 8.10
CA ALA A 101 9.94 4.58 7.93
C ALA A 101 8.47 4.17 7.74
N TYR A 102 8.20 3.09 7.01
CA TYR A 102 6.86 2.53 6.83
C TYR A 102 6.27 2.07 8.15
N LEU A 103 7.00 1.26 8.92
CA LEU A 103 6.57 0.78 10.24
C LEU A 103 6.31 1.94 11.20
N ALA A 104 7.19 2.95 11.23
CA ALA A 104 6.99 4.13 12.06
C ALA A 104 5.72 4.91 11.67
N GLN A 105 5.35 4.94 10.38
CA GLN A 105 4.11 5.57 9.93
C GLN A 105 2.88 4.74 10.27
N LEU A 106 2.97 3.41 10.17
CA LEU A 106 1.92 2.48 10.57
C LEU A 106 1.62 2.58 12.07
N GLU A 107 2.65 2.56 12.91
CA GLU A 107 2.53 2.71 14.37
C GLU A 107 1.86 4.04 14.74
N ARG A 108 2.24 5.15 14.08
CA ARG A 108 1.57 6.44 14.28
C ARG A 108 0.09 6.39 13.86
N CYS A 109 -0.21 5.75 12.73
CA CYS A 109 -1.58 5.62 12.24
C CYS A 109 -2.43 4.82 13.23
N ALA A 110 -2.00 3.61 13.59
CA ALA A 110 -2.68 2.74 14.55
C ALA A 110 -2.97 3.45 15.87
N ARG A 111 -1.98 4.18 16.40
CA ARG A 111 -2.13 4.94 17.65
C ARG A 111 -3.15 6.08 17.55
N VAL A 112 -3.18 6.82 16.43
CA VAL A 112 -4.04 8.00 16.28
C VAL A 112 -5.47 7.62 15.92
N THR A 113 -5.65 6.61 15.06
CA THR A 113 -6.99 6.22 14.58
C THR A 113 -7.64 5.16 15.45
N ALA A 114 -6.86 4.35 16.17
CA ALA A 114 -7.30 3.14 16.86
C ALA A 114 -8.11 2.19 15.95
N ASP A 115 -7.85 2.23 14.65
CA ASP A 115 -8.58 1.45 13.64
C ASP A 115 -8.21 -0.03 13.73
N PRO A 116 -9.17 -0.96 13.91
CA PRO A 116 -8.90 -2.39 14.02
C PRO A 116 -8.21 -3.00 12.80
N ALA A 117 -8.49 -2.50 11.58
CA ALA A 117 -7.86 -3.00 10.37
C ALA A 117 -6.38 -2.58 10.30
N VAL A 118 -6.07 -1.34 10.68
CA VAL A 118 -4.68 -0.86 10.78
C VAL A 118 -3.91 -1.65 11.84
N GLU A 119 -4.56 -1.96 12.96
CA GLU A 119 -3.99 -2.77 14.03
C GLU A 119 -3.74 -4.23 13.59
N ALA A 120 -4.60 -4.82 12.75
CA ALA A 120 -4.35 -6.14 12.16
C ALA A 120 -3.11 -6.13 11.26
N VAL A 121 -2.94 -5.12 10.41
CA VAL A 121 -1.73 -4.94 9.59
C VAL A 121 -0.48 -4.76 10.45
N ARG A 122 -0.59 -3.98 11.54
CA ARG A 122 0.49 -3.76 12.48
C ARG A 122 0.94 -5.05 13.17
N ARG A 123 -0.01 -5.88 13.62
CA ARG A 123 0.28 -7.21 14.20
C ARG A 123 0.93 -8.15 13.19
N PHE A 124 0.42 -8.15 11.95
CA PHE A 124 0.99 -8.93 10.87
C PHE A 124 2.47 -8.59 10.68
N LEU A 125 2.81 -7.30 10.46
CA LEU A 125 4.17 -6.86 10.17
C LEU A 125 5.13 -6.91 11.37
N ALA A 126 4.62 -6.79 12.60
CA ALA A 126 5.46 -6.85 13.81
C ALA A 126 5.75 -8.28 14.29
N GLY A 127 4.93 -9.26 13.87
CA GLY A 127 5.14 -10.68 14.17
C GLY A 127 5.81 -11.44 13.03
N ASP A 128 5.66 -12.76 13.03
CA ASP A 128 6.17 -13.65 11.98
C ASP A 128 5.26 -13.70 10.73
N GLY A 129 4.33 -12.74 10.59
CA GLY A 129 3.37 -12.70 9.50
C GLY A 129 4.02 -12.75 8.11
N PRO A 130 4.97 -11.85 7.80
CA PRO A 130 5.70 -11.86 6.54
C PRO A 130 6.45 -13.17 6.26
N ALA A 131 6.95 -13.84 7.30
CA ALA A 131 7.67 -15.12 7.15
C ALA A 131 6.74 -16.28 6.76
N GLY A 132 5.44 -16.16 7.02
CA GLY A 132 4.41 -17.11 6.59
C GLY A 132 3.99 -16.95 5.12
N LEU A 133 4.41 -15.89 4.44
CA LEU A 133 4.08 -15.66 3.04
C LEU A 133 5.00 -16.48 2.11
N ARG A 134 4.40 -17.10 1.10
CA ARG A 134 5.09 -17.74 -0.01
C ARG A 134 5.26 -16.72 -1.12
N LEU A 135 6.44 -16.11 -1.16
CA LEU A 135 6.81 -15.14 -2.19
C LEU A 135 7.49 -15.88 -3.34
N SER A 136 6.93 -15.77 -4.55
CA SER A 136 7.59 -16.26 -5.76
C SER A 136 8.85 -15.45 -6.06
N ASP A 137 9.87 -16.11 -6.60
CA ASP A 137 11.09 -15.43 -7.07
C ASP A 137 10.80 -14.43 -8.20
N ASP A 138 9.74 -14.68 -8.99
CA ASP A 138 9.29 -13.81 -10.08
C ASP A 138 8.44 -12.61 -9.62
N MET A 139 8.23 -12.45 -8.30
CA MET A 139 7.42 -11.37 -7.76
C MET A 139 8.05 -10.01 -8.10
N ASP A 140 7.25 -9.16 -8.74
CA ASP A 140 7.60 -7.75 -8.98
C ASP A 140 7.62 -6.94 -7.66
N ARG A 141 8.79 -6.94 -7.00
CA ARG A 141 9.02 -6.20 -5.74
C ARG A 141 8.86 -4.68 -5.86
N GLY A 142 8.86 -4.16 -7.09
CA GLY A 142 8.68 -2.74 -7.37
C GLY A 142 7.22 -2.31 -7.50
N ALA A 143 6.30 -3.26 -7.72
CA ALA A 143 4.88 -2.99 -7.79
C ALA A 143 4.32 -2.64 -6.41
N ALA A 144 3.32 -1.74 -6.40
CA ALA A 144 2.54 -1.39 -5.22
C ALA A 144 1.44 -2.42 -4.97
#